data_AF-A0A0F9QX94-F1
#
_entry.id   AF-A0A0F9QX94-F1
#
_cell.length_a   1.000
_cell.length_b   1.000
_cell.length_c   1.000
_cell.angle_alpha   90.00
_cell.angle_beta   90.00
_cell.angle_gamma   90.00
#
_symmetry.space_group_name_H-M   'P 1'
#
loop_
_entity.id
_entity.type
_entity.pdbx_description
1 polymer ?
#
loop_
_entity_poly.entity_id
_entity_poly.type
_entity_poly.pdbx_seq_one_letter_code
_entity_poly.pdbx_strand_id
1 'polypeptide(L)' 'MTTYIAHFTAKHRIVEIEQHSIFIWQQESGEIDESLISDKIKRESAVHFFRLVSEENHAIDQEDILINVSRTMPFSG' A
#
# COMPACT_ATOMS: atom_id res chain seq x y z
N MET A 1 3.31 -21.26 -2.89
CA MET A 1 2.82 -19.87 -3.07
C MET A 1 1.58 -19.72 -2.20
N THR A 2 1.62 -18.79 -1.27
CA THR A 2 0.55 -18.55 -0.30
C THR A 2 0.00 -17.15 -0.56
N THR A 3 -1.33 -17.03 -0.60
CA THR A 3 -1.98 -15.72 -0.71
C THR A 3 -2.09 -15.10 0.67
N TYR A 4 -1.78 -13.82 0.75
CA TYR A 4 -1.85 -13.03 1.98
C TYR A 4 -2.72 -11.80 1.75
N ILE A 5 -3.24 -11.27 2.85
CA ILE A 5 -4.05 -10.06 2.90
C ILE A 5 -3.47 -9.13 3.96
N ALA A 6 -3.40 -7.84 3.63
CA ALA A 6 -2.92 -6.78 4.50
C ALA A 6 -3.99 -5.70 4.64
N HIS A 7 -4.21 -5.22 5.85
CA HIS A 7 -4.90 -3.95 6.09
C HIS A 7 -3.86 -2.85 6.28
N PHE A 8 -3.97 -1.80 5.46
CA PHE A 8 -3.02 -0.70 5.49
C PHE A 8 -3.70 0.67 5.46
N THR A 9 -2.99 1.66 5.96
CA THR A 9 -3.28 3.06 5.67
C THR A 9 -2.14 3.69 4.88
N ALA A 10 -2.47 4.61 3.97
CA ALA A 10 -1.48 5.40 3.23
C ALA A 10 -1.76 6.90 3.38
N LYS A 11 -0.69 7.66 3.59
CA LYS A 11 -0.71 9.13 3.68
C LYS A 11 0.28 9.71 2.69
N HIS A 12 -0.15 10.69 1.92
CA HIS A 12 0.75 11.50 1.11
C HIS A 12 1.15 12.75 1.91
N ARG A 13 2.38 13.22 1.71
CA ARG A 13 2.93 14.38 2.43
C ARG A 13 2.09 15.66 2.29
N ILE A 14 1.48 15.88 1.12
CA ILE A 14 0.79 17.13 0.77
C ILE A 14 -0.72 16.94 0.59
N VAL A 15 -1.16 15.75 0.19
CA VAL A 15 -2.59 15.52 -0.11
C VAL A 15 -3.26 15.17 1.22
N GLU A 16 -4.20 16.02 1.68
CA GLU A 16 -4.91 15.88 2.95
C GLU A 16 -6.01 14.79 2.91
N ILE A 17 -5.70 13.65 2.29
CA ILE A 17 -6.59 12.48 2.18
C ILE A 17 -5.80 11.26 2.68
N GLU A 18 -6.46 10.41 3.48
CA GLU A 18 -5.90 9.14 3.93
C GLU A 18 -6.56 7.98 3.18
N GLN A 19 -5.76 7.11 2.59
CA GLN A 19 -6.26 5.86 2.00
C GLN A 19 -6.36 4.81 3.09
N HIS A 20 -7.55 4.29 3.35
CA HIS A 20 -7.76 3.08 4.14
C HIS A 20 -8.13 1.94 3.20
N SER A 21 -7.33 0.88 3.16
CA SER A 21 -7.59 -0.18 2.19
C SER A 21 -7.01 -1.54 2.57
N ILE A 22 -7.31 -2.51 1.73
CA ILE A 22 -6.83 -3.88 1.80
C ILE A 22 -5.93 -4.14 0.60
N PHE A 23 -4.84 -4.85 0.82
CA PHE A 23 -3.95 -5.31 -0.24
C PHE A 23 -3.79 -6.82 -0.18
N ILE A 24 -4.01 -7.49 -1.32
CA ILE A 24 -3.87 -8.94 -1.46
C ILE A 24 -2.68 -9.22 -2.36
N TRP A 25 -1.80 -10.13 -1.94
CA TRP A 25 -0.66 -10.54 -2.74
C TRP A 25 -0.34 -12.01 -2.54
N GLN A 26 0.56 -12.54 -3.37
CA GLN A 26 1.09 -13.89 -3.26
C GLN A 26 2.60 -13.83 -3.02
N GLN A 27 3.11 -14.69 -2.15
CA GLN A 27 4.54 -14.90 -1.95
C GLN A 27 4.84 -16.37 -1.65
N GLU A 28 6.12 -16.74 -1.63
CA GLU A 28 6.52 -18.01 -1.06
C GLU A 28 6.22 -18.03 0.44
N SER A 29 5.91 -19.21 0.96
CA SER A 29 5.61 -19.37 2.39
C SER A 29 6.82 -18.94 3.22
N GLY A 30 6.60 -18.07 4.19
CA GLY A 30 7.68 -17.52 5.01
C GLY A 30 7.19 -16.37 5.87
N GLU A 31 8.13 -15.71 6.55
CA GLU A 31 7.85 -14.48 7.28
C GLU A 31 7.48 -13.36 6.30
N ILE A 32 6.61 -12.46 6.75
CA ILE A 32 6.21 -11.29 5.98
C ILE A 32 7.19 -10.17 6.34
N ASP A 33 7.95 -9.73 5.35
CA ASP A 33 8.79 -8.55 5.50
C ASP A 33 7.94 -7.28 5.29
N GLU A 34 7.72 -6.55 6.39
CA GLU A 34 6.91 -5.33 6.41
C GLU A 34 7.45 -4.23 5.47
N SER A 35 8.76 -4.18 5.23
CA SER A 35 9.35 -3.21 4.31
C SER A 35 9.02 -3.55 2.87
N LEU A 36 9.15 -4.83 2.49
CA LEU A 36 8.86 -5.30 1.13
C LEU A 36 7.38 -5.17 0.80
N ILE A 37 6.47 -5.50 1.73
CA ILE A 37 5.04 -5.32 1.50
C ILE A 37 4.66 -3.84 1.43
N SER A 38 5.28 -2.98 2.23
CA SER A 38 5.03 -1.53 2.18
C SER A 38 5.44 -0.96 0.82
N ASP A 39 6.62 -1.32 0.31
CA ASP A 39 7.07 -0.89 -1.02
C ASP A 39 6.17 -1.43 -2.13
N LYS A 40 5.68 -2.66 -1.99
CA LYS A 40 4.72 -3.25 -2.92
C LYS A 40 3.41 -2.48 -2.91
N ILE A 41 2.87 -2.14 -1.74
CA ILE A 41 1.66 -1.32 -1.58
C ILE A 41 1.85 0.08 -2.19
N LYS A 42 3.01 0.73 -1.95
CA LYS A 42 3.33 2.04 -2.56
C LYS A 42 3.25 1.98 -4.08
N ARG A 43 3.96 1.01 -4.67
CA ARG A 43 4.10 0.86 -6.12
C ARG A 43 2.80 0.44 -6.81
N GLU A 44 2.04 -0.47 -6.20
CA GLU A 44 0.93 -1.14 -6.87
C GLU A 44 -0.44 -0.56 -6.49
N SER A 45 -0.54 0.24 -5.42
CA SER A 45 -1.82 0.79 -4.96
C SER A 45 -1.74 2.29 -4.64
N ALA A 46 -0.93 2.69 -3.66
CA ALA A 46 -1.05 4.01 -3.06
C ALA A 46 -0.71 5.15 -4.04
N VAL A 47 0.33 4.98 -4.86
CA VAL A 47 0.70 6.01 -5.85
C VAL A 47 -0.43 6.26 -6.86
N HIS A 48 -1.16 5.21 -7.25
CA HIS A 48 -2.27 5.34 -8.18
C HIS A 48 -3.49 5.99 -7.53
N PHE A 49 -3.78 5.65 -6.27
CA PHE A 49 -4.82 6.31 -5.50
C PHE A 49 -4.56 7.82 -5.40
N PHE A 50 -3.36 8.22 -4.97
CA PHE A 50 -3.03 9.63 -4.81
C PHE A 50 -3.05 10.40 -6.13
N ARG A 51 -2.53 9.81 -7.23
CA ARG A 51 -2.63 10.41 -8.57
C ARG A 51 -4.06 10.61 -9.04
N LEU A 52 -4.96 9.70 -8.65
CA LEU A 52 -6.37 9.81 -9.02
C LEU A 52 -7.07 10.94 -8.26
N VAL A 53 -6.73 11.17 -6.99
CA VAL A 53 -7.42 12.17 -6.14
C VAL A 53 -6.76 13.55 -6.14
N SER A 54 -5.49 13.69 -6.55
CA SER A 54 -4.72 14.92 -6.40
C SER A 54 -5.02 16.02 -7.44
N GLU A 55 -5.87 15.75 -8.43
CA GLU A 55 -6.05 16.56 -9.65
C GLU A 55 -4.69 16.85 -10.38
N GLU A 56 -4.69 17.31 -11.63
CA GLU A 56 -3.49 17.32 -12.50
C GLU A 56 -2.31 18.21 -12.03
N ASN A 57 -2.40 18.88 -10.88
CA ASN A 57 -1.47 19.93 -10.47
C ASN A 57 -0.31 19.46 -9.57
N HIS A 58 -0.28 18.20 -9.12
CA HIS A 58 0.76 17.73 -8.21
C HIS A 58 1.45 16.46 -8.72
N ALA A 59 2.78 16.52 -8.81
CA ALA A 59 3.59 15.33 -9.01
C ALA A 59 3.51 14.45 -7.75
N ILE A 60 2.97 13.25 -7.90
CA ILE A 60 2.90 12.24 -6.84
C ILE A 60 4.07 11.26 -7.02
N ASP A 61 5.02 11.33 -6.11
CA ASP A 61 6.15 10.40 -5.98
C ASP A 61 5.89 9.38 -4.86
N GLN A 62 6.48 8.18 -4.98
CA GLN A 62 6.37 7.14 -3.96
C GLN A 62 7.11 7.52 -2.67
N GLU A 63 8.16 8.34 -2.77
CA GLU A 63 8.92 8.83 -1.61
C GLU A 63 8.08 9.73 -0.69
N ASP A 64 7.09 10.43 -1.24
CA ASP A 64 6.16 11.28 -0.50
C ASP A 64 4.99 10.51 0.14
N ILE A 65 4.94 9.18 -0.04
CA ILE A 65 3.88 8.32 0.49
C ILE A 65 4.41 7.50 1.66
N LEU A 66 3.75 7.61 2.80
CA LEU A 66 3.94 6.77 3.99
C LEU A 66 2.88 5.67 4.01
N ILE A 67 3.32 4.42 4.13
CA ILE A 67 2.46 3.25 4.33
C ILE A 67 2.58 2.78 5.77
N ASN A 68 1.44 2.47 6.37
CA ASN A 68 1.36 1.81 7.65
C ASN A 68 0.57 0.50 7.48
N VAL A 69 1.25 -0.63 7.55
CA VAL A 69 0.62 -1.95 7.52
C VAL A 69 0.24 -2.32 8.95
N SER A 70 -1.06 -2.35 9.23
CA SER A 70 -1.56 -2.57 10.59
C SER A 70 -1.80 -4.05 10.92
N ARG A 71 -2.04 -4.88 9.91
CA ARG A 71 -2.32 -6.31 10.09
C ARG A 71 -2.07 -7.05 8.79
N THR A 72 -1.51 -8.25 8.91
CA THR A 72 -1.33 -9.19 7.81
C THR A 72 -1.76 -10.59 8.22
N MET A 73 -2.30 -11.38 7.29
CA MET A 73 -2.61 -12.79 7.53
C MET A 73 -2.66 -13.59 6.22
N PRO A 74 -2.49 -14.91 6.26
CA PRO A 74 -2.85 -15.78 5.15
C PRO A 74 -4.31 -15.58 4.76
N PHE A 75 -4.59 -15.64 3.45
CA PHE A 75 -5.92 -15.43 2.88
C PHE A 75 -6.24 -16.54 1.90
N SER A 76 -7.39 -17.20 2.09
CA SER A 76 -7.76 -18.38 1.31
C SER A 76 -8.76 -18.11 0.18
N GLY A 77 -9.27 -16.88 0.06
CA GLY A 77 -10.37 -16.56 -0.87
C GLY A 77 -11.71 -16.96 -0.29
#